data_AF-A0A015J3W5-F1
#
_entry.id   AF-A0A015J3W5-F1
#
_cell.length_a   1.000
_cell.length_b   1.000
_cell.length_c   1.000
_cell.angle_alpha   90.00
_cell.angle_beta   90.00
_cell.angle_gamma   90.00
#
_symmetry.space_group_name_H-M   'P 1'
#
loop_
_entity.id
_entity.type
_entity.pdbx_description
1 polymer ?
#
loop_
_entity_poly.entity_id
_entity_poly.type
_entity_poly.pdbx_seq_one_letter_code
_entity_poly.pdbx_strand_id
1 'polypeptide(L)'
;MQIIYKQDVIKSEPRNAQGRRALEVRRTKYKDYAETKRNEREAKRIERETQRRDKIPLNNDQLETSKRRRKVLAHEEQILERLLAYEKIPSHIYDETLQLLGAEWDKKRVYGWWNYRINK
;
A
#
# COMPACT_ATOMS: atom_id res chain seq x y z
N MET A 1 5.64 31.66 -31.18
CA MET A 1 5.52 30.55 -30.22
C MET A 1 4.60 29.49 -30.80
N GLN A 2 5.02 28.22 -30.84
CA GLN A 2 4.18 27.13 -31.33
C GLN A 2 3.15 26.76 -30.27
N ILE A 3 1.87 26.69 -30.65
CA ILE A 3 0.79 26.33 -29.72
C ILE A 3 0.72 24.81 -29.66
N ILE A 4 1.03 24.25 -28.49
CA ILE A 4 0.94 22.81 -28.22
C ILE A 4 -0.44 22.49 -27.64
N TYR A 5 -1.06 21.46 -28.20
CA TYR A 5 -2.35 20.94 -27.74
C TYR A 5 -2.17 19.57 -27.10
N LYS A 6 -2.98 19.30 -26.08
CA LYS A 6 -3.12 17.99 -25.46
C LYS A 6 -4.47 17.37 -25.83
N GLN A 7 -4.49 16.06 -25.99
CA GLN A 7 -5.71 15.29 -26.24
C GLN A 7 -5.97 14.36 -25.06
N ASP A 8 -7.18 14.43 -24.52
CA ASP A 8 -7.67 13.51 -23.50
C ASP A 8 -8.87 12.73 -24.03
N VAL A 9 -8.89 11.42 -23.77
CA VAL A 9 -10.04 10.56 -24.10
C VAL A 9 -11.01 10.59 -22.91
N ILE A 10 -12.21 11.12 -23.11
CA ILE A 10 -13.24 11.27 -22.07
C ILE A 10 -14.12 10.02 -22.01
N LYS A 11 -14.48 9.46 -23.18
CA LYS A 11 -15.32 8.26 -23.27
C LYS A 11 -14.73 7.25 -24.24
N SER A 12 -14.90 5.97 -23.90
CA SER A 12 -14.50 4.85 -24.74
C SER A 12 -15.62 3.82 -24.80
N GLU A 13 -15.63 3.03 -25.87
CA GLU A 13 -16.53 1.89 -26.03
C GLU A 13 -16.25 0.82 -24.95
N PRO A 14 -17.24 -0.06 -24.67
CA PRO A 14 -17.02 -1.31 -23.95
C PRO A 14 -15.95 -2.18 -24.61
N ARG A 15 -15.24 -3.01 -23.84
CA ARG A 15 -14.17 -3.89 -24.37
C ARG A 15 -14.78 -5.03 -25.16
N ASN A 16 -14.29 -5.24 -26.37
CA ASN A 16 -14.55 -6.46 -27.15
C ASN A 16 -13.22 -7.19 -27.42
N ALA A 17 -13.28 -8.29 -28.17
CA ALA A 17 -12.10 -9.10 -28.54
C ALA A 17 -11.04 -8.31 -29.33
N GLN A 18 -11.43 -7.22 -30.00
CA GLN A 18 -10.56 -6.36 -30.80
C GLN A 18 -10.02 -5.15 -30.00
N GLY A 19 -10.53 -4.91 -28.79
CA GLY A 19 -10.12 -3.80 -27.92
C GLY A 19 -11.26 -2.83 -27.60
N ARG A 20 -10.94 -1.53 -27.55
CA ARG A 20 -11.89 -0.44 -27.31
C ARG A 20 -11.53 0.73 -28.21
N ARG A 21 -12.53 1.43 -28.74
CA ARG A 21 -12.32 2.70 -29.46
C ARG A 21 -12.65 3.89 -28.56
N ALA A 22 -11.92 4.99 -28.76
CA ALA A 22 -12.27 6.26 -28.15
C ALA A 22 -13.53 6.83 -28.84
N LEU A 23 -14.55 7.17 -28.05
CA LEU A 23 -15.79 7.76 -28.53
C LEU A 23 -15.75 9.29 -28.43
N GLU A 24 -15.15 9.80 -27.36
CA GLU A 24 -15.10 11.23 -27.11
C GLU A 24 -13.66 11.62 -26.76
N VAL A 25 -13.07 12.45 -27.62
CA VAL A 25 -11.71 12.97 -27.46
C VAL A 25 -11.79 14.49 -27.40
N ARG A 26 -11.28 15.07 -26.32
CA ARG A 26 -11.21 16.52 -26.15
C ARG A 26 -9.79 17.00 -26.35
N ARG A 27 -9.64 18.07 -27.14
CA ARG A 27 -8.37 18.77 -27.31
C ARG A 27 -8.38 20.06 -26.50
N THR A 28 -7.31 20.32 -25.77
CA THR A 28 -7.13 21.55 -24.98
C THR A 28 -5.73 22.10 -25.21
N LYS A 29 -5.54 23.42 -25.04
CA LYS A 29 -4.20 24.00 -25.08
C LYS A 29 -3.42 23.50 -23.87
N TYR A 30 -2.12 23.27 -24.03
CA TYR A 30 -1.29 22.72 -22.96
C TYR A 30 -1.27 23.59 -21.70
N LYS A 31 -1.30 24.93 -21.86
CA LYS A 31 -1.34 25.87 -20.73
C LYS A 31 -2.58 25.65 -19.87
N ASP A 32 -3.77 25.69 -20.48
CA ASP A 32 -5.04 25.47 -19.81
C ASP A 32 -5.15 24.06 -19.19
N TYR A 33 -4.61 23.05 -19.89
CA TYR A 33 -4.53 21.69 -19.35
C TYR A 33 -3.67 21.62 -18.07
N ALA A 34 -2.52 22.30 -18.05
CA ALA A 34 -1.63 22.28 -16.89
C ALA A 34 -2.28 22.92 -15.66
N GLU A 35 -2.96 24.05 -15.85
CA GLU A 35 -3.68 24.75 -14.77
C GLU A 35 -4.84 23.89 -14.23
N THR A 36 -5.69 23.36 -15.11
CA THR A 36 -6.80 22.50 -14.70
C THR A 36 -6.33 21.25 -13.95
N LYS A 37 -5.24 20.62 -14.37
CA LYS A 37 -4.66 19.46 -13.65
C LYS A 37 -4.04 19.81 -12.32
N ARG A 38 -3.47 21.01 -12.16
CA ARG A 38 -2.97 21.48 -10.86
C ARG A 38 -4.13 21.63 -9.87
N ASN A 39 -5.22 22.26 -10.31
CA ASN A 39 -6.40 22.48 -9.48
C ASN A 39 -7.10 21.16 -9.11
N GLU A 40 -7.22 20.22 -10.06
CA GLU A 40 -7.79 18.88 -9.80
C GLU A 40 -7.01 18.12 -8.72
N ARG A 41 -5.68 18.24 -8.70
CA ARG A 41 -4.83 17.61 -7.68
C ARG A 41 -5.04 18.21 -6.30
N GLU A 42 -5.17 19.54 -6.23
CA GLU A 42 -5.40 20.25 -4.96
C GLU A 42 -6.78 19.91 -4.40
N ALA A 43 -7.82 19.89 -5.24
CA ALA A 43 -9.17 19.48 -4.84
C ALA A 43 -9.19 18.06 -4.27
N LYS A 44 -8.52 17.10 -4.93
CA LYS A 44 -8.38 15.71 -4.43
C LYS A 44 -7.61 15.63 -3.12
N ARG A 45 -6.66 16.54 -2.88
CA ARG A 45 -5.93 16.60 -1.61
C ARG A 45 -6.85 17.07 -0.49
N ILE A 46 -7.59 18.16 -0.71
CA ILE A 46 -8.58 18.69 0.24
C ILE A 46 -9.63 17.62 0.57
N GLU A 47 -10.17 16.93 -0.44
CA GLU A 47 -11.15 15.85 -0.25
C GLU A 47 -10.61 14.69 0.61
N ARG A 48 -9.35 14.30 0.42
CA ARG A 48 -8.71 13.27 1.26
C ARG A 48 -8.50 13.75 2.69
N GLU A 49 -8.21 15.03 2.87
CA GLU A 49 -8.01 15.63 4.19
C GLU A 49 -9.34 15.78 4.93
N THR A 50 -10.45 16.13 4.26
CA THR A 50 -11.79 16.14 4.85
C THR A 50 -12.27 14.74 5.21
N GLN A 51 -12.15 13.76 4.31
CA GLN A 51 -12.47 12.35 4.60
C GLN A 51 -11.67 11.75 5.77
N ARG A 52 -10.49 12.31 6.09
CA ARG A 52 -9.70 11.90 7.27
C ARG A 52 -10.18 12.56 8.55
N ARG A 53 -10.74 13.77 8.49
CA ARG A 53 -11.27 14.51 9.65
C ARG A 53 -12.64 13.99 10.06
N ASP A 54 -13.47 13.55 9.12
CA ASP A 54 -14.81 13.01 9.41
C ASP A 54 -14.80 11.57 9.94
N LYS A 55 -13.63 10.92 9.98
CA LYS A 55 -13.44 9.61 10.63
C LYS A 55 -13.05 9.81 12.10
N ILE A 56 -14.03 10.19 12.92
CA ILE A 56 -13.98 9.89 14.36
C ILE A 56 -14.13 8.35 14.46
N PRO A 57 -13.16 7.60 15.00
CA PRO A 57 -13.28 6.15 15.04
C PRO A 57 -14.19 5.77 16.21
N LEU A 58 -15.44 5.42 15.90
CA LEU A 58 -16.23 4.56 16.76
C LEU A 58 -16.11 3.13 16.21
N ASN A 59 -15.69 2.22 17.09
CA ASN A 59 -15.49 0.78 16.92
C ASN A 59 -14.21 0.29 16.21
N ASN A 60 -13.33 -0.25 17.06
CA ASN A 60 -12.54 -1.45 16.79
C ASN A 60 -13.46 -2.53 16.18
N ASP A 61 -12.88 -3.36 15.30
CA ASP A 61 -13.49 -4.57 14.70
C ASP A 61 -14.03 -4.46 13.27
N GLN A 62 -13.47 -3.57 12.44
CA GLN A 62 -13.58 -3.76 10.99
C GLN A 62 -12.30 -4.37 10.41
N LEU A 63 -12.43 -5.67 10.13
CA LEU A 63 -11.55 -6.54 9.37
C LEU A 63 -11.36 -6.01 7.93
N GLU A 64 -10.65 -4.89 7.79
CA GLU A 64 -10.19 -4.40 6.50
C GLU A 64 -8.85 -5.08 6.20
N THR A 65 -8.89 -6.00 5.23
CA THR A 65 -7.76 -6.65 4.56
C THR A 65 -6.96 -5.63 3.75
N SER A 66 -6.55 -4.55 4.40
CA SER A 66 -5.56 -3.63 3.88
C SER A 66 -4.20 -4.34 3.94
N LYS A 67 -3.41 -4.17 2.89
CA LYS A 67 -2.00 -4.59 2.74
C LYS A 67 -1.05 -3.98 3.80
N ARG A 68 -1.56 -3.57 4.96
CA ARG A 68 -0.77 -3.21 6.13
C ARG A 68 -0.08 -4.48 6.61
N ARG A 69 1.25 -4.45 6.61
CA ARG A 69 2.05 -5.42 7.35
C ARG A 69 1.48 -5.46 8.77
N ARG A 70 1.00 -6.63 9.20
CA ARG A 70 0.55 -6.85 10.57
C ARG A 70 1.71 -6.44 11.49
N LYS A 71 1.42 -5.55 12.44
CA LYS A 71 2.38 -5.14 13.46
C LYS A 71 2.72 -6.36 14.33
N VAL A 72 3.99 -6.49 14.68
CA VAL A 72 4.42 -7.47 15.68
C VAL A 72 3.79 -7.06 17.01
N LEU A 73 3.11 -7.98 17.69
CA LEU A 73 2.53 -7.75 19.00
C LEU A 73 3.64 -7.77 20.06
N ALA A 74 3.42 -7.11 21.21
CA ALA A 74 4.46 -6.99 22.25
C ALA A 74 4.97 -8.35 22.77
N HIS A 75 4.10 -9.36 22.88
CA HIS A 75 4.51 -10.71 23.29
C HIS A 75 5.29 -11.44 22.19
N GLU A 76 4.96 -11.19 20.92
CA GLU A 76 5.70 -11.75 19.78
C GLU A 76 7.11 -11.16 19.70
N GLU A 77 7.27 -9.85 19.97
CA GLU A 77 8.59 -9.21 20.04
C GLU A 77 9.48 -9.85 21.11
N GLN A 78 8.96 -10.11 22.31
CA GLN A 78 9.72 -10.76 23.39
C GLN A 78 10.21 -12.16 23.00
N ILE A 79 9.42 -12.91 22.22
CA ILE A 79 9.80 -14.23 21.73
C ILE A 79 10.89 -14.11 20.65
N LEU A 80 10.73 -13.17 19.72
CA LEU A 80 11.66 -12.95 18.62
C LEU A 80 12.99 -12.36 19.09
N GLU A 81 13.01 -11.54 20.14
CA GLU A 81 14.25 -10.99 20.72
C GLU A 81 15.18 -12.07 21.26
N ARG A 82 14.65 -13.21 21.74
CA ARG A 82 15.47 -14.36 22.15
C ARG A 82 16.29 -14.93 21.01
N LEU A 83 15.83 -14.79 19.76
CA LEU A 83 16.54 -15.25 18.58
C LEU A 83 17.80 -14.42 18.26
N LEU A 84 17.90 -13.20 18.79
CA LEU A 84 19.07 -12.33 18.57
C LEU A 84 20.33 -12.83 19.30
N ALA A 85 20.19 -13.75 20.26
CA ALA A 85 21.32 -14.35 20.96
C ALA A 85 22.12 -15.34 20.08
N TYR A 86 21.54 -15.80 18.97
CA TYR A 86 22.16 -16.80 18.11
C TYR A 86 22.73 -16.17 16.85
N GLU A 87 23.99 -16.48 16.54
CA GLU A 87 24.62 -16.12 15.25
C GLU A 87 23.92 -16.83 14.07
N LYS A 88 23.45 -18.05 14.30
CA LYS A 88 22.63 -18.82 13.37
C LYS A 88 21.53 -19.53 14.15
N ILE A 89 20.27 -19.22 13.83
CA ILE A 89 19.10 -19.82 14.49
C ILE A 89 19.13 -21.36 14.28
N PRO A 90 19.24 -22.17 15.35
CA PRO A 90 19.15 -23.61 15.24
C PRO A 90 17.74 -24.07 14.85
N SER A 91 17.62 -25.20 14.14
CA SER A 91 16.32 -25.70 13.65
C SER A 91 15.32 -26.02 14.76
N HIS A 92 15.79 -26.58 15.89
CA HIS A 92 14.91 -26.91 17.02
C HIS A 92 14.34 -25.64 17.70
N ILE A 93 15.16 -24.61 17.89
CA ILE A 93 14.72 -23.31 18.40
C ILE A 93 13.71 -22.66 17.45
N TYR A 94 13.92 -22.83 16.14
CA TYR A 94 13.02 -22.33 15.13
C TYR A 94 11.61 -22.95 15.26
N ASP A 95 11.52 -24.27 15.41
CA ASP A 95 10.24 -24.97 15.56
C ASP A 95 9.53 -24.58 16.87
N GLU A 96 10.28 -24.42 17.96
CA GLU A 96 9.75 -23.91 19.24
C GLU A 96 9.20 -22.48 19.10
N THR A 97 9.93 -21.58 18.43
CA THR A 97 9.44 -20.20 18.23
C THR A 97 8.20 -20.14 17.37
N LEU A 98 8.06 -21.00 16.36
CA LEU A 98 6.83 -21.09 15.58
C LEU A 98 5.63 -21.54 16.42
N GLN A 99 5.83 -22.53 17.30
CA GLN A 99 4.77 -22.97 18.22
C GLN A 99 4.32 -21.84 19.16
N LEU A 100 5.24 -21.00 19.62
CA LEU A 100 4.94 -19.88 20.50
C LEU A 100 4.30 -18.67 19.79
N LEU A 101 4.67 -18.42 18.53
CA LEU A 101 4.20 -17.28 17.73
C LEU A 101 2.84 -17.53 17.04
N GLY A 102 2.42 -18.79 16.93
CA GLY A 102 1.16 -19.20 16.35
C GLY A 102 1.14 -19.21 14.81
N ALA A 103 -0.02 -19.56 14.24
CA ALA A 103 -0.21 -19.86 12.81
C ALA A 103 0.06 -18.69 11.85
N GLU A 104 0.21 -17.48 12.38
CA GLU A 104 0.39 -16.26 11.61
C GLU A 104 1.87 -15.93 11.30
N TRP A 105 2.80 -16.70 11.88
CA TRP A 105 4.23 -16.59 11.64
C TRP A 105 4.71 -17.74 10.76
N ASP A 106 5.38 -17.40 9.67
CA ASP A 106 6.06 -18.35 8.79
C ASP A 106 7.59 -18.15 8.85
N LYS A 107 8.30 -19.12 8.28
CA LYS A 107 9.77 -19.13 8.25
C LYS A 107 10.36 -17.90 7.61
N LYS A 108 9.77 -17.46 6.51
CA LYS A 108 10.26 -16.29 5.80
C LYS A 108 10.11 -15.03 6.65
N ARG A 109 9.03 -14.90 7.41
CA ARG A 109 8.77 -13.74 8.27
C ARG A 109 9.67 -13.70 9.50
N VAL A 110 9.92 -14.84 10.16
CA VAL A 110 10.88 -14.92 11.27
C VAL A 110 12.29 -14.55 10.80
N TYR A 111 12.78 -15.16 9.72
CA TYR A 111 14.10 -14.84 9.16
C TYR A 111 14.18 -13.39 8.65
N GLY A 112 13.12 -12.89 8.01
CA GLY A 112 13.06 -11.51 7.54
C GLY A 112 13.15 -10.50 8.69
N TRP A 113 12.47 -10.77 9.80
CA TRP A 113 12.56 -9.96 11.02
C TRP A 113 13.95 -10.01 11.64
N TRP A 114 14.50 -11.22 11.81
CA TRP A 114 15.82 -11.42 12.42
C TRP A 114 16.94 -10.79 11.60
N ASN A 115 16.96 -11.00 10.27
CA ASN A 115 17.91 -10.36 9.36
C ASN A 115 17.81 -8.84 9.37
N TYR A 116 16.59 -8.29 9.42
CA TYR A 116 16.42 -6.83 9.52
C TYR A 116 17.00 -6.28 10.83
N ARG A 117 16.98 -7.06 11.92
CA ARG A 117 17.47 -6.62 13.22
C ARG A 117 18.98 -6.79 13.40
N ILE A 118 19.58 -7.83 12.82
CA ILE A 118 21.04 -8.03 12.81
C ILE A 118 21.75 -7.06 11.87
N ASN A 119 21.16 -6.72 10.71
CA ASN A 119 21.77 -5.82 9.73
C ASN A 119 21.44 -4.33 9.95
N LYS A 120 20.87 -3.96 11.09
CA LYS A 120 20.52 -2.58 11.43
C LYS A 120 21.58 -1.96 12.31
#